data_AF-V4IPU7-F1
#
_entry.id   AF-V4IPU7-F1
#
_cell.length_a   1.000
_cell.length_b   1.000
_cell.length_c   1.000
_cell.angle_alpha   90.00
_cell.angle_beta   90.00
_cell.angle_gamma   90.00
#
_symmetry.space_group_name_H-M   'P 1'
#
loop_
_entity.id
_entity.type
_entity.pdbx_description
1 polymer ?
#
loop_
_entity_poly.entity_id
_entity_poly.type
_entity_poly.pdbx_seq_one_letter_code
_entity_poly.pdbx_strand_id
1 'polypeptide(L)'
;MWFFNFCKSSIGRKFFMALSGLLLLAFLAVHAFGNAAIYAGSKYFQFYADFLHNFPVLVLLASVGLGSVLVLHIVLGLSLFLEKRQRTGRYEVYARLTENTFASRTMGYTGLFILLFLIIHVTTFVFAPGSDTPISVVVMERFSSFFFSLFYLVSFIALGVHLNHGFFSMMQTFGFNHPRYDKTISVLTVAVPVAFLVIFGGIPLYFMSGAGASFMHH
;
A
#
# COMPACT_ATOMS: atom_id res chain seq x y z
N MET A 1 33.01 6.96 -8.35
CA MET A 1 31.78 7.25 -9.13
C MET A 1 30.78 7.99 -8.25
N TRP A 2 30.53 9.28 -8.53
CA TRP A 2 29.68 10.18 -7.75
C TRP A 2 28.26 9.63 -7.51
N PHE A 3 27.68 8.95 -8.51
CA PHE A 3 26.35 8.34 -8.41
C PHE A 3 26.23 7.29 -7.29
N PHE A 4 27.18 6.36 -7.19
CA PHE A 4 27.15 5.34 -6.13
C PHE A 4 27.31 5.96 -4.73
N ASN A 5 28.07 7.04 -4.61
CA ASN A 5 28.22 7.78 -3.36
C ASN A 5 26.93 8.53 -2.99
N PHE A 6 26.23 9.09 -3.98
CA PHE A 6 24.91 9.68 -3.78
C PHE A 6 23.88 8.64 -3.30
N CYS A 7 23.80 7.47 -3.95
CA CYS A 7 22.87 6.41 -3.53
C CYS A 7 23.11 5.90 -2.10
N LYS A 8 24.36 5.93 -1.62
CA LYS A 8 24.71 5.54 -0.23
C LYS A 8 24.50 6.66 0.79
N SER A 9 24.41 7.91 0.34
CA SER A 9 24.22 9.05 1.22
C SER A 9 22.85 9.05 1.91
N SER A 10 22.76 9.75 3.04
CA SER A 10 21.49 9.93 3.76
C SER A 10 20.41 10.62 2.91
N ILE A 11 20.81 11.54 2.03
CA ILE A 11 19.89 12.26 1.14
C ILE A 11 19.38 11.34 0.02
N GLY A 12 20.28 10.60 -0.63
CA GLY A 12 19.92 9.69 -1.72
C GLY A 12 18.99 8.58 -1.25
N ARG A 13 19.26 7.98 -0.08
CA ARG A 13 18.38 6.94 0.49
C ARG A 13 16.98 7.44 0.80
N LYS A 14 16.83 8.65 1.34
CA LYS A 14 15.51 9.27 1.56
C LYS A 14 14.81 9.54 0.24
N PHE A 15 15.52 10.05 -0.76
CA PHE A 15 14.96 10.27 -2.10
C PHE A 15 14.43 8.98 -2.72
N PHE A 16 15.23 7.90 -2.73
CA PHE A 16 14.77 6.60 -3.26
C PHE A 16 13.66 5.95 -2.42
N MET A 17 13.63 6.19 -1.11
CA MET A 17 12.52 5.78 -0.25
C MET A 17 11.22 6.48 -0.65
N ALA A 18 11.26 7.80 -0.88
CA ALA A 18 10.12 8.58 -1.33
C ALA A 18 9.67 8.19 -2.75
N LEU A 19 10.63 8.00 -3.67
CA LEU A 19 10.34 7.59 -5.05
C LEU A 19 9.71 6.20 -5.12
N SER A 20 10.26 5.22 -4.40
CA SER A 20 9.66 3.88 -4.34
C SER A 20 8.26 3.93 -3.71
N GLY A 21 8.06 4.72 -2.65
CA GLY A 21 6.74 4.94 -2.06
C GLY A 21 5.73 5.56 -3.04
N LEU A 22 6.16 6.53 -3.86
CA LEU A 22 5.32 7.13 -4.90
C LEU A 22 4.88 6.10 -5.94
N LEU A 23 5.80 5.27 -6.42
CA LEU A 23 5.51 4.23 -7.41
C LEU A 23 4.55 3.18 -6.85
N LEU A 24 4.74 2.76 -5.58
CA LEU A 24 3.81 1.86 -4.89
C LEU A 24 2.43 2.50 -4.69
N LEU A 25 2.37 3.79 -4.37
CA LEU A 25 1.11 4.53 -4.25
C LEU A 25 0.37 4.63 -5.59
N ALA A 26 1.09 4.86 -6.68
CA ALA A 26 0.52 4.88 -8.03
C ALA A 26 -0.05 3.50 -8.42
N PHE A 27 0.69 2.42 -8.14
CA PHE A 27 0.17 1.06 -8.29
C PHE A 27 -1.07 0.84 -7.43
N LEU A 28 -1.04 1.25 -6.16
CA LEU A 28 -2.16 1.09 -5.24
C LEU A 28 -3.43 1.80 -5.75
N ALA A 29 -3.30 2.96 -6.40
CA ALA A 29 -4.41 3.68 -7.02
C ALA A 29 -5.06 2.88 -8.16
N VAL A 30 -4.25 2.33 -9.08
CA VAL A 30 -4.75 1.47 -10.18
C VAL A 30 -5.34 0.18 -9.62
N HIS A 31 -4.71 -0.39 -8.60
CA HIS A 31 -5.20 -1.59 -7.91
C HIS A 31 -6.55 -1.32 -7.23
N ALA A 32 -6.72 -0.19 -6.54
CA ALA A 32 -7.97 0.22 -5.91
C ALA A 32 -9.07 0.43 -6.94
N PHE A 33 -8.76 1.05 -8.08
CA PHE A 33 -9.71 1.22 -9.18
C PHE A 33 -10.23 -0.13 -9.69
N GLY A 34 -9.35 -1.09 -9.96
CA GLY A 34 -9.74 -2.44 -10.36
C GLY A 34 -10.57 -3.18 -9.32
N ASN A 35 -10.16 -3.09 -8.05
CA ASN A 35 -10.88 -3.73 -6.95
C ASN A 35 -12.25 -3.08 -6.68
N ALA A 36 -12.44 -1.80 -6.98
CA ALA A 36 -13.74 -1.16 -6.85
C ALA A 36 -14.81 -1.81 -7.75
N ALA A 37 -14.42 -2.51 -8.83
CA ALA A 37 -15.35 -3.29 -9.64
C ALA A 37 -16.00 -4.45 -8.87
N ILE A 38 -15.45 -4.89 -7.73
CA ILE A 38 -16.07 -5.89 -6.85
C ILE A 38 -17.46 -5.43 -6.40
N TYR A 39 -17.63 -4.14 -6.11
CA TYR A 39 -18.91 -3.57 -5.70
C TYR A 39 -19.96 -3.54 -6.82
N ALA A 40 -19.54 -3.73 -8.07
CA ALA A 40 -20.45 -3.81 -9.22
C ALA A 40 -20.86 -5.26 -9.57
N GLY A 41 -20.17 -6.27 -9.02
CA GLY A 41 -20.44 -7.68 -9.26
C GLY A 41 -19.24 -8.44 -9.85
N SER A 42 -19.32 -9.77 -9.75
CA SER A 42 -18.31 -10.71 -10.22
C SER A 42 -18.00 -10.55 -11.71
N LYS A 43 -19.00 -10.26 -12.56
CA LYS A 43 -18.81 -10.09 -14.00
C LYS A 43 -17.90 -8.92 -14.33
N TYR A 44 -18.12 -7.76 -13.71
CA TYR A 44 -17.34 -6.55 -13.97
C TYR A 44 -15.92 -6.68 -13.43
N PHE A 45 -15.78 -7.25 -12.23
CA PHE A 45 -14.48 -7.52 -11.65
C PHE A 45 -13.68 -8.52 -12.50
N GLN A 46 -14.30 -9.63 -12.91
CA GLN A 46 -13.65 -10.64 -13.75
C GLN A 46 -13.30 -10.06 -15.13
N PHE A 47 -14.19 -9.29 -15.75
CA PHE A 47 -13.91 -8.61 -17.01
C PHE A 47 -12.68 -7.70 -16.93
N TYR A 48 -12.56 -6.92 -15.84
CA TYR A 48 -11.39 -6.08 -15.62
C TYR A 48 -10.10 -6.91 -15.46
N ALA A 49 -10.17 -8.01 -14.71
CA ALA A 49 -9.05 -8.93 -14.52
C ALA A 49 -8.61 -9.57 -15.85
N ASP A 50 -9.57 -10.05 -16.67
CA ASP A 50 -9.31 -10.66 -17.97
C ASP A 50 -8.73 -9.63 -18.95
N PHE A 51 -9.27 -8.40 -18.95
CA PHE A 51 -8.78 -7.31 -19.79
C PHE A 51 -7.31 -7.01 -19.55
N LEU A 52 -6.86 -6.97 -18.29
CA LEU A 52 -5.45 -6.75 -17.97
C LEU A 52 -4.58 -7.93 -18.44
N HIS A 53 -5.05 -9.16 -18.27
CA HIS A 53 -4.30 -10.36 -18.68
C HIS A 53 -4.24 -10.57 -20.19
N ASN A 54 -5.04 -9.87 -20.99
CA ASN A 54 -4.86 -9.80 -22.45
C ASN A 54 -3.53 -9.15 -22.87
N PHE A 55 -2.83 -8.48 -21.95
CA PHE A 55 -1.51 -7.88 -22.19
C PHE A 55 -0.43 -8.57 -21.33
N PRO A 56 -0.09 -9.84 -21.59
CA PRO A 56 0.75 -10.64 -20.68
C PRO A 56 2.16 -10.08 -20.50
N VAL A 57 2.73 -9.45 -21.54
CA VAL A 57 4.04 -8.79 -21.45
C VAL A 57 3.97 -7.57 -20.53
N LEU A 58 2.90 -6.77 -20.62
CA LEU A 58 2.69 -5.62 -19.75
C LEU A 58 2.52 -6.06 -18.30
N VAL A 59 1.72 -7.12 -18.06
CA VAL A 59 1.54 -7.70 -16.72
C VAL A 59 2.86 -8.20 -16.17
N LEU A 60 3.66 -8.94 -16.97
CA LEU A 60 4.97 -9.43 -16.52
C LEU A 60 5.91 -8.27 -16.13
N LEU A 61 6.03 -7.25 -16.98
CA LEU A 61 6.86 -6.08 -16.71
C LEU A 61 6.38 -5.32 -15.47
N ALA A 62 5.07 -5.15 -15.32
CA ALA A 62 4.48 -4.52 -14.14
C ALA A 62 4.74 -5.35 -12.87
N SER A 63 4.58 -6.67 -12.92
CA SER A 63 4.83 -7.57 -11.78
C SER A 63 6.30 -7.57 -11.34
N VAL A 64 7.23 -7.73 -12.29
CA VAL A 64 8.68 -7.73 -11.99
C VAL A 64 9.14 -6.35 -11.53
N GLY A 65 8.68 -5.30 -12.21
CA GLY A 65 8.98 -3.91 -11.84
C GLY A 65 8.46 -3.55 -10.45
N LEU A 66 7.20 -3.87 -10.16
CA LEU A 66 6.59 -3.63 -8.86
C LEU A 66 7.27 -4.43 -7.75
N GLY A 67 7.58 -5.71 -8.00
CA GLY A 67 8.33 -6.53 -7.07
C GLY A 67 9.69 -5.94 -6.74
N SER A 68 10.41 -5.44 -7.75
CA SER A 68 11.70 -4.78 -7.58
C SER A 68 11.60 -3.49 -6.76
N VAL A 69 10.60 -2.65 -7.06
CA VAL A 69 10.31 -1.40 -6.31
C VAL A 69 9.93 -1.71 -4.86
N LEU A 70 9.11 -2.74 -4.63
CA LEU A 70 8.70 -3.16 -3.30
C LEU A 70 9.89 -3.64 -2.46
N VAL A 71 10.77 -4.48 -3.04
CA VAL A 71 12.00 -4.93 -2.36
C VAL A 71 12.89 -3.74 -2.01
N LEU A 72 13.10 -2.80 -2.95
CA LEU A 72 13.85 -1.58 -2.70
C LEU A 72 13.25 -0.77 -1.53
N HIS A 73 11.93 -0.61 -1.53
CA HIS A 73 11.19 0.11 -0.49
C HIS A 73 11.36 -0.54 0.88
N ILE A 74 11.24 -1.87 0.96
CA ILE A 74 11.41 -2.64 2.20
C ILE A 74 12.84 -2.51 2.73
N VAL A 75 13.84 -2.72 1.88
CA VAL A 75 15.27 -2.67 2.28
C VAL A 75 15.64 -1.27 2.79
N LEU A 76 15.25 -0.22 2.05
CA LEU A 76 15.50 1.16 2.47
C LEU A 76 14.75 1.50 3.77
N GLY A 77 13.47 1.11 3.87
CA GLY A 77 12.62 1.34 5.03
C GLY A 77 13.16 0.68 6.29
N LEU A 78 13.53 -0.60 6.22
CA LEU A 78 14.14 -1.34 7.33
C LEU A 78 15.49 -0.73 7.74
N SER A 79 16.32 -0.38 6.77
CA SER A 79 17.63 0.21 7.04
C SER A 79 17.50 1.57 7.77
N LEU A 80 16.56 2.42 7.34
CA LEU A 80 16.27 3.69 8.02
C LEU A 80 15.63 3.49 9.40
N PHE A 81 14.77 2.49 9.55
CA PHE A 81 14.14 2.14 10.83
C PHE A 81 15.17 1.69 11.88
N LEU A 82 16.11 0.81 11.48
CA LEU A 82 17.17 0.32 12.37
C LEU A 82 18.15 1.44 12.75
N GLU A 83 18.51 2.33 11.82
CA GLU A 83 19.35 3.50 12.12
C GLU A 83 18.67 4.46 13.10
N LYS A 84 17.36 4.72 12.94
CA LYS A 84 16.60 5.55 13.88
C LYS A 84 16.64 4.92 15.29
N ARG A 85 16.43 3.60 15.38
CA ARG A 85 16.42 2.86 16.65
C ARG A 85 17.78 2.82 17.36
N GLN A 86 18.88 2.82 16.61
CA GLN A 86 20.24 2.91 17.17
C GLN A 86 20.59 4.32 17.68
N ARG A 87 19.89 5.35 17.19
CA ARG A 87 20.13 6.76 17.56
C ARG A 87 19.24 7.26 18.70
N THR A 88 18.10 6.61 18.95
CA THR A 88 17.25 6.85 20.13
C THR A 88 18.03 6.53 21.40
N GLY A 89 18.63 7.57 21.99
CA GLY A 89 19.54 7.50 23.13
C GLY A 89 20.57 8.64 23.19
N ARG A 90 20.82 9.37 22.07
CA ARG A 90 21.85 10.43 22.06
C ARG A 90 21.38 11.87 21.89
N TYR A 91 20.25 12.17 21.26
CA TYR A 91 19.68 13.52 21.23
C TYR A 91 18.22 13.42 20.76
N GLU A 92 17.26 13.50 21.69
CA GLU A 92 15.89 13.88 21.30
C GLU A 92 15.91 15.39 21.01
N VAL A 93 16.37 15.75 19.82
CA VAL A 93 16.07 17.09 19.31
C VAL A 93 14.55 17.11 19.16
N TYR A 94 13.89 18.01 19.88
CA TYR A 94 12.48 18.35 19.70
C TYR A 94 12.25 18.69 18.22
N ALA A 95 11.93 17.67 17.41
CA ALA A 95 11.54 17.85 16.04
C ALA A 95 10.24 18.67 16.06
N ARG A 96 10.20 19.73 15.26
CA ARG A 96 9.11 20.69 15.16
C ARG A 96 7.74 20.01 15.26
N LEU A 97 6.80 20.70 15.92
CA LEU A 97 5.37 20.43 16.16
C LEU A 97 4.51 20.03 14.91
N THR A 98 5.12 19.66 13.79
CA THR A 98 4.48 19.44 12.49
C THR A 98 4.49 17.96 12.06
N GLU A 99 5.18 17.06 12.77
CA GLU A 99 5.17 15.63 12.46
C GLU A 99 3.98 14.90 13.11
N ASN A 100 3.31 14.02 12.36
CA ASN A 100 2.32 13.08 12.90
C ASN A 100 3.04 12.02 13.76
N THR A 101 3.22 12.34 15.04
CA THR A 101 4.03 11.57 15.99
C THR A 101 3.55 10.14 16.15
N PHE A 102 2.24 9.89 16.09
CA PHE A 102 1.69 8.53 16.17
C PHE A 102 2.14 7.69 14.95
N ALA A 103 1.86 8.16 13.74
CA ALA A 103 2.16 7.43 12.52
C ALA A 103 3.68 7.26 12.30
N SER A 104 4.51 8.23 12.73
CA SER A 104 5.97 8.16 12.71
C SER A 104 6.55 7.13 13.68
N ARG A 105 5.92 6.95 14.85
CA ARG A 105 6.31 5.94 15.85
C ARG A 105 5.93 4.52 15.41
N THR A 106 4.80 4.38 14.71
CA THR A 106 4.30 3.07 14.25
C THR A 106 4.77 2.66 12.87
N MET A 107 5.51 3.51 12.14
CA MET A 107 5.87 3.28 10.73
C MET A 107 6.57 1.94 10.46
N GLY A 108 7.58 1.59 11.28
CA GLY A 108 8.29 0.31 11.13
C GLY A 108 7.40 -0.90 11.41
N TYR A 109 6.56 -0.81 12.44
CA TYR A 109 5.64 -1.89 12.84
C TYR A 109 4.52 -2.10 11.82
N THR A 110 3.89 -1.03 11.36
CA THR A 110 2.88 -1.09 10.29
C THR A 110 3.48 -1.62 8.99
N GLY A 111 4.71 -1.21 8.63
CA GLY A 111 5.42 -1.75 7.47
C GLY A 111 5.68 -3.26 7.55
N LEU A 112 6.11 -3.77 8.72
CA LEU A 112 6.29 -5.21 8.94
C LEU A 112 4.96 -5.98 8.90
N PHE A 113 3.89 -5.42 9.45
CA PHE A 113 2.57 -6.04 9.38
C PHE A 113 2.02 -6.06 7.94
N ILE A 114 2.24 -4.98 7.18
CA ILE A 114 1.90 -4.93 5.75
C ILE A 114 2.71 -5.95 4.97
N LEU A 115 3.98 -6.19 5.30
CA LEU A 115 4.77 -7.24 4.65
C LEU A 115 4.15 -8.63 4.85
N LEU A 116 3.71 -8.96 6.06
CA LEU A 116 2.97 -10.20 6.33
C LEU A 116 1.67 -10.26 5.51
N PHE A 117 0.91 -9.16 5.49
CA PHE A 117 -0.29 -9.04 4.67
C PHE A 117 0.00 -9.26 3.18
N LEU A 118 1.06 -8.67 2.63
CA LEU A 118 1.44 -8.81 1.22
C LEU A 118 1.85 -10.25 0.87
N ILE A 119 2.57 -10.94 1.76
CA ILE A 119 2.90 -12.36 1.56
C ILE A 119 1.60 -13.19 1.43
N ILE A 120 0.66 -13.00 2.36
CA ILE A 120 -0.63 -13.72 2.34
C ILE A 120 -1.45 -13.32 1.11
N HIS A 121 -1.50 -12.02 0.78
CA HIS A 121 -2.25 -11.46 -0.32
C HIS A 121 -1.76 -11.97 -1.68
N VAL A 122 -0.46 -11.84 -1.96
CA VAL A 122 0.13 -12.29 -3.22
C VAL A 122 0.04 -13.81 -3.33
N THR A 123 0.31 -14.55 -2.25
CA THR A 123 0.14 -16.02 -2.28
C THR A 123 -1.31 -16.40 -2.59
N THR A 124 -2.28 -15.72 -1.98
CA THR A 124 -3.71 -16.06 -2.14
C THR A 124 -4.27 -15.72 -3.50
N PHE A 125 -3.92 -14.57 -4.08
CA PHE A 125 -4.57 -14.05 -5.28
C PHE A 125 -3.72 -14.15 -6.55
N VAL A 126 -2.42 -14.41 -6.43
CA VAL A 126 -1.52 -14.55 -7.58
C VAL A 126 -1.03 -15.99 -7.74
N PHE A 127 -0.61 -16.66 -6.66
CA PHE A 127 0.06 -17.96 -6.75
C PHE A 127 -0.83 -19.18 -6.44
N ALA A 128 -1.82 -19.04 -5.56
CA ALA A 128 -2.71 -20.12 -5.16
C ALA A 128 -3.85 -20.44 -6.15
N PRO A 129 -4.42 -19.48 -6.90
CA PRO A 129 -5.47 -19.81 -7.86
C PRO A 129 -4.94 -20.75 -8.93
N GLY A 130 -5.71 -21.81 -9.25
CA GLY A 130 -5.43 -22.64 -10.42
C GLY A 130 -5.67 -21.86 -11.71
N SER A 131 -5.09 -22.31 -12.83
CA SER A 131 -5.25 -21.65 -14.14
C SER A 131 -6.71 -21.47 -14.55
N ASP A 132 -7.58 -22.36 -14.09
CA ASP A 132 -8.97 -22.45 -14.53
C ASP A 132 -9.94 -21.85 -13.51
N THR A 133 -9.46 -21.36 -12.35
CA THR A 133 -10.30 -20.77 -11.32
C THR A 133 -10.40 -19.25 -11.54
N PRO A 134 -11.60 -18.71 -11.85
CA PRO A 134 -11.77 -17.26 -11.97
C PRO A 134 -11.43 -16.54 -10.66
N ILE A 135 -10.71 -15.42 -10.75
CA ILE A 135 -10.28 -14.65 -9.57
C ILE A 135 -11.49 -14.12 -8.77
N SER A 136 -12.62 -13.88 -9.43
CA SER A 136 -13.88 -13.51 -8.77
C SER A 136 -14.36 -14.59 -7.78
N VAL A 137 -14.25 -15.87 -8.13
CA VAL A 137 -14.61 -17.00 -7.25
C VAL A 137 -13.70 -17.01 -6.02
N VAL A 138 -12.38 -16.86 -6.21
CA VAL A 138 -11.41 -16.85 -5.12
C VAL A 138 -11.68 -15.69 -4.15
N VAL A 139 -12.00 -14.50 -4.66
CA VAL A 139 -12.39 -13.35 -3.84
C VAL A 139 -13.62 -13.68 -2.98
N MET A 140 -14.69 -14.19 -3.59
CA MET A 140 -15.90 -14.56 -2.85
C MET A 140 -15.60 -15.58 -1.75
N GLU A 141 -14.91 -16.68 -2.08
CA GLU A 141 -14.62 -17.76 -1.14
C GLU A 141 -13.78 -17.28 0.05
N ARG A 142 -12.73 -16.48 -0.23
CA ARG A 142 -11.83 -15.99 0.81
C ARG A 142 -12.51 -14.98 1.73
N PHE A 143 -13.22 -14.00 1.17
CA PHE A 143 -13.88 -12.97 1.97
C PHE A 143 -15.19 -13.42 2.63
N SER A 144 -15.72 -14.60 2.27
CA SER A 144 -16.78 -15.26 3.04
C SER A 144 -16.30 -15.79 4.39
N SER A 145 -14.99 -15.98 4.58
CA SER A 145 -14.41 -16.36 5.87
C SER A 145 -14.28 -15.14 6.80
N PHE A 146 -14.96 -15.19 7.95
CA PHE A 146 -14.92 -14.13 8.95
C PHE A 146 -13.49 -13.74 9.37
N PHE A 147 -12.65 -14.72 9.69
CA PHE A 147 -11.29 -14.45 10.16
C PHE A 147 -10.39 -13.88 9.06
N PHE A 148 -10.56 -14.33 7.82
CA PHE A 148 -9.81 -13.80 6.69
C PHE A 148 -10.21 -12.33 6.43
N SER A 149 -11.50 -12.04 6.41
CA SER A 149 -12.02 -10.69 6.22
C SER A 149 -11.62 -9.74 7.36
N LEU A 150 -11.66 -10.20 8.60
CA LEU A 150 -11.18 -9.43 9.75
C LEU A 150 -9.68 -9.14 9.66
N PHE A 151 -8.86 -10.13 9.28
CA PHE A 151 -7.43 -9.93 9.03
C PHE A 151 -7.19 -8.84 7.98
N TYR A 152 -7.87 -8.93 6.84
CA TYR A 152 -7.77 -7.93 5.76
C TYR A 152 -8.20 -6.53 6.21
N LEU A 153 -9.30 -6.42 6.97
CA LEU A 153 -9.76 -5.14 7.50
C LEU A 153 -8.69 -4.49 8.39
N VAL A 154 -8.08 -5.25 9.30
CA VAL A 154 -6.97 -4.76 10.15
C VAL A 154 -5.74 -4.40 9.30
N SER A 155 -5.41 -5.18 8.27
CA SER A 155 -4.33 -4.86 7.33
C SER A 155 -4.56 -3.57 6.57
N PHE A 156 -5.79 -3.28 6.14
CA PHE A 156 -6.11 -2.01 5.46
C PHE A 156 -6.04 -0.82 6.41
N ILE A 157 -6.42 -0.98 7.69
CA ILE A 157 -6.22 0.07 8.71
C ILE A 157 -4.72 0.34 8.90
N ALA A 158 -3.90 -0.72 9.04
CA ALA A 158 -2.45 -0.58 9.15
C ALA A 158 -1.83 0.09 7.92
N LEU A 159 -2.30 -0.27 6.72
CA LEU A 159 -1.93 0.38 5.46
C LEU A 159 -2.32 1.87 5.46
N GLY A 160 -3.52 2.21 5.94
CA GLY A 160 -3.94 3.61 6.06
C GLY A 160 -3.01 4.43 6.97
N VAL A 161 -2.62 3.89 8.12
CA VAL A 161 -1.64 4.53 9.02
C VAL A 161 -0.28 4.68 8.35
N HIS A 162 0.19 3.64 7.64
CA HIS A 162 1.45 3.64 6.91
C HIS A 162 1.46 4.69 5.78
N LEU A 163 0.38 4.75 4.99
CA LEU A 163 0.20 5.72 3.91
C LEU A 163 0.11 7.15 4.42
N ASN A 164 -0.53 7.40 5.55
CA ASN A 164 -0.62 8.73 6.14
C ASN A 164 0.78 9.30 6.41
N HIS A 165 1.63 8.54 7.10
CA HIS A 165 3.01 8.96 7.33
C HIS A 165 3.84 9.00 6.04
N GLY A 166 3.71 7.97 5.21
CA GLY A 166 4.48 7.83 3.96
C GLY A 166 4.22 8.99 3.00
N PHE A 167 2.95 9.37 2.80
CA PHE A 167 2.55 10.47 1.93
C PHE A 167 3.12 11.80 2.42
N PHE A 168 2.96 12.11 3.71
CA PHE A 168 3.55 13.31 4.30
C PHE A 168 5.06 13.36 4.12
N SER A 169 5.76 12.28 4.50
CA SER A 169 7.23 12.17 4.40
C SER A 169 7.74 12.30 2.96
N MET A 170 7.00 11.76 2.00
CA MET A 170 7.29 11.85 0.57
C MET A 170 7.21 13.30 0.09
N MET A 171 6.15 14.03 0.44
CA MET A 171 5.99 15.45 0.08
C MET A 171 7.12 16.31 0.63
N GLN A 172 7.56 16.01 1.86
CA GLN A 172 8.70 16.68 2.49
C GLN A 172 10.01 16.38 1.74
N THR A 173 10.21 15.14 1.31
CA THR A 173 11.43 14.70 0.61
C THR A 173 11.55 15.31 -0.78
N PHE A 174 10.44 15.47 -1.50
CA PHE A 174 10.43 16.14 -2.81
C PHE A 174 10.42 17.68 -2.72
N GLY A 175 10.37 18.24 -1.50
CA GLY A 175 10.46 19.67 -1.30
C GLY A 175 9.17 20.45 -1.56
N PHE A 176 8.01 19.79 -1.49
CA PHE A 176 6.70 20.46 -1.68
C PHE A 176 6.24 21.28 -0.47
N ASN A 177 7.02 21.33 0.61
CA ASN A 177 6.70 22.11 1.80
C ASN A 177 6.80 23.59 1.51
N HIS A 178 5.66 24.26 1.54
CA HIS A 178 5.59 25.68 1.28
C HIS A 178 4.30 26.22 1.92
N PRO A 179 4.33 27.38 2.60
CA PRO A 179 3.15 27.93 3.29
C PRO A 179 1.88 28.02 2.42
N ARG A 180 2.07 28.18 1.10
CA ARG A 180 1.00 28.19 0.09
C ARG A 180 0.24 26.86 -0.04
N TYR A 181 0.92 25.72 0.11
CA TYR A 181 0.37 24.38 -0.15
C TYR A 181 0.33 23.49 1.09
N ASP A 182 0.93 23.89 2.22
CA ASP A 182 0.97 23.09 3.46
C ASP A 182 -0.41 22.65 3.94
N LYS A 183 -1.42 23.52 3.86
CA LYS A 183 -2.80 23.16 4.19
C LYS A 183 -3.35 22.06 3.29
N THR A 184 -3.12 22.17 1.98
CA THR A 184 -3.56 21.18 0.99
C THR A 184 -2.84 19.85 1.21
N ILE A 185 -1.53 19.87 1.45
CA ILE A 185 -0.73 18.67 1.73
C ILE A 185 -1.23 17.99 3.00
N SER A 186 -1.56 18.75 4.05
CA SER A 186 -2.11 18.21 5.30
C SER A 186 -3.46 17.53 5.09
N VAL A 187 -4.36 18.13 4.29
CA VAL A 187 -5.63 17.50 3.94
C VAL A 187 -5.42 16.21 3.14
N LEU A 188 -4.57 16.24 2.11
CA LEU A 188 -4.28 15.07 1.27
C LEU A 188 -3.62 13.93 2.05
N THR A 189 -2.77 14.27 3.02
CA THR A 189 -2.13 13.33 3.95
C THR A 189 -3.16 12.47 4.70
N VAL A 190 -4.36 13.01 4.95
CA VAL A 190 -5.47 12.27 5.58
C VAL A 190 -6.43 11.70 4.54
N ALA A 191 -6.82 12.49 3.55
CA ALA A 191 -7.83 12.11 2.58
C ALA A 191 -7.41 10.90 1.71
N VAL A 192 -6.14 10.85 1.28
CA VAL A 192 -5.64 9.76 0.43
C VAL A 192 -5.69 8.40 1.16
N PRO A 193 -5.13 8.25 2.38
CA PRO A 193 -5.28 7.00 3.13
C PRO A 193 -6.73 6.63 3.47
N VAL A 194 -7.57 7.61 3.81
CA VAL A 194 -8.98 7.35 4.12
C VAL A 194 -9.72 6.83 2.88
N ALA A 195 -9.47 7.40 1.70
CA ALA A 195 -10.06 6.90 0.46
C ALA A 195 -9.67 5.44 0.20
N PHE A 196 -8.38 5.10 0.35
CA PHE A 196 -7.95 3.70 0.22
C PHE A 196 -8.55 2.79 1.27
N LEU A 197 -8.67 3.23 2.53
CA LEU A 197 -9.30 2.47 3.60
C LEU A 197 -10.78 2.23 3.31
N VAL A 198 -11.51 3.22 2.78
CA VAL A 198 -12.92 3.05 2.40
C VAL A 198 -13.05 2.06 1.24
N ILE A 199 -12.24 2.23 0.19
CA ILE A 199 -12.32 1.36 -0.99
C ILE A 199 -11.93 -0.08 -0.66
N PHE A 200 -10.80 -0.30 0.00
CA PHE A 200 -10.31 -1.64 0.29
C PHE A 200 -10.94 -2.25 1.55
N GLY A 201 -11.05 -1.48 2.63
CA GLY A 201 -11.68 -1.91 3.88
C GLY A 201 -13.19 -2.11 3.75
N GLY A 202 -13.83 -1.46 2.78
CA GLY A 202 -15.22 -1.74 2.43
C GLY A 202 -15.44 -3.14 1.86
N ILE A 203 -14.44 -3.77 1.23
CA ILE A 203 -14.57 -5.11 0.61
C ILE A 203 -14.85 -6.20 1.67
N PRO A 204 -14.02 -6.39 2.71
CA PRO A 204 -14.33 -7.37 3.75
C PRO A 204 -15.66 -7.05 4.45
N LEU A 205 -15.98 -5.77 4.67
CA LEU A 205 -17.28 -5.38 5.27
C LEU A 205 -18.47 -5.70 4.35
N TYR A 206 -18.32 -5.53 3.04
CA TYR A 206 -19.32 -5.85 2.04
C TYR A 206 -19.68 -7.33 2.05
N PHE A 207 -18.68 -8.22 2.16
CA PHE A 207 -18.93 -9.67 2.30
C PHE A 207 -19.43 -10.05 3.70
N MET A 208 -18.83 -9.52 4.77
CA MET A 208 -19.22 -9.85 6.16
C MET A 208 -20.63 -9.40 6.53
N SER A 209 -21.11 -8.29 5.95
CA SER A 209 -22.47 -7.78 6.18
C SER A 209 -23.54 -8.51 5.38
N GLY A 210 -23.15 -9.39 4.44
CA GLY A 210 -24.07 -10.04 3.51
C GLY A 210 -24.51 -9.16 2.33
N ALA A 211 -24.09 -7.90 2.26
CA ALA A 211 -24.35 -7.04 1.10
C ALA A 211 -23.79 -7.63 -0.20
N GLY A 212 -22.70 -8.40 -0.12
CA GLY A 212 -22.11 -9.15 -1.22
C GLY A 212 -22.73 -10.52 -1.51
N ALA A 213 -23.87 -10.89 -0.93
CA ALA A 213 -24.49 -12.19 -1.17
C ALA A 213 -24.85 -12.43 -2.65
N SER A 214 -25.17 -11.36 -3.40
CA SER A 214 -25.46 -11.44 -4.83
C SER A 214 -24.23 -11.25 -5.73
N PHE A 215 -23.01 -11.19 -5.16
CA PHE A 215 -21.79 -10.88 -5.91
C PHE A 215 -21.58 -11.79 -7.14
N MET A 216 -21.89 -13.09 -7.02
CA MET A 216 -21.77 -14.05 -8.14
C MET A 216 -22.93 -14.01 -9.14
N HIS A 217 -24.02 -13.30 -8.82
CA HIS A 217 -25.21 -13.20 -9.67
C HIS A 217 -25.19 -11.95 -10.57
N HIS A 218 -24.19 -11.07 -10.39
CA HIS A 218 -23.98 -9.83 -11.13
C HIS A 218 -22.59 -9.78 -11.75
#